data_AF-A0A832RR76-F1
#
_entry.id   AF-A0A832RR76-F1
#
_cell.length_a   1.000
_cell.length_b   1.000
_cell.length_c   1.000
_cell.angle_alpha   90.00
_cell.angle_beta   90.00
_cell.angle_gamma   90.00
#
_symmetry.space_group_name_H-M   'P 1'
#
loop_
_entity.id
_entity.type
_entity.pdbx_description
1 polymer ?
#
loop_
_entity_poly.entity_id
_entity_poly.type
_entity_poly.pdbx_seq_one_letter_code
_entity_poly.pdbx_strand_id
1 'polypeptide(L)'
;DTAPKSSDVVIPSWIKNNAKYWSGNKITDKDFVNGIQYLIKQKVIKIPDTKKEGTTSTAIPSWVKNTAGFWADGKTSDSDFVKGIQYLIKSGIIKI
;
A
#
# COMPACT_ATOMS: atom_id res chain seq x y z
N ASP A 1 9.56 -28.46 -5.60
CA ASP A 1 8.76 -27.27 -5.91
C ASP A 1 9.50 -25.98 -5.60
N THR A 2 10.19 -25.44 -6.61
CA THR A 2 10.86 -24.15 -6.49
C THR A 2 9.90 -23.09 -7.02
N ALA A 3 9.08 -22.51 -6.14
CA ALA A 3 8.26 -21.34 -6.49
C ALA A 3 9.19 -20.20 -6.95
N PRO A 4 8.87 -19.46 -8.03
CA PRO A 4 9.71 -18.37 -8.49
C PRO A 4 9.79 -17.31 -7.39
N LYS A 5 11.02 -17.06 -6.91
CA LYS A 5 11.33 -15.98 -5.97
C LYS A 5 10.83 -14.67 -6.56
N SER A 6 10.01 -14.01 -5.74
CA SER A 6 9.53 -12.64 -5.83
C SER A 6 10.44 -11.79 -6.71
N SER A 7 9.90 -11.21 -7.79
CA SER A 7 10.48 -10.00 -8.35
C SER A 7 10.60 -9.01 -7.20
N ASP A 8 11.82 -8.72 -6.75
CA ASP A 8 12.09 -7.88 -5.58
C ASP A 8 11.48 -6.50 -5.79
N VAL A 9 10.23 -6.32 -5.38
CA VAL A 9 9.59 -5.01 -5.33
C VAL A 9 10.25 -4.29 -4.18
N VAL A 10 11.31 -3.55 -4.49
CA VAL A 10 12.02 -2.74 -3.51
C VAL A 10 11.24 -1.46 -3.31
N ILE A 11 10.57 -1.34 -2.16
CA ILE A 11 9.89 -0.10 -1.81
C ILE A 11 10.92 0.84 -1.16
N PRO A 12 11.04 2.09 -1.64
CA PRO A 12 11.92 3.08 -1.03
C PRO A 12 11.63 3.29 0.47
N SER A 13 12.69 3.41 1.27
CA SER A 13 12.57 3.55 2.73
C SER A 13 11.76 4.78 3.17
N TRP A 14 11.69 5.83 2.34
CA TRP A 14 10.87 7.00 2.65
C TRP A 14 9.36 6.68 2.67
N ILE A 15 8.88 5.75 1.83
CA ILE A 15 7.48 5.28 1.90
C ILE A 15 7.26 4.48 3.17
N LYS A 16 8.26 3.68 3.57
CA LYS A 16 8.22 2.90 4.80
C LYS A 16 8.12 3.79 6.04
N ASN A 17 8.85 4.91 6.03
CA ASN A 17 8.71 5.94 7.05
C ASN A 17 7.32 6.61 7.02
N ASN A 18 6.78 6.91 5.83
CA ASN A 18 5.43 7.43 5.71
C ASN A 18 4.38 6.46 6.26
N ALA A 19 4.52 5.15 6.03
CA ALA A 19 3.65 4.14 6.63
C ALA A 19 3.71 4.15 8.16
N LYS A 20 4.92 4.26 8.75
CA LYS A 20 5.10 4.39 10.20
C LYS A 20 4.44 5.66 10.75
N TYR A 21 4.60 6.77 10.05
CA TYR A 21 3.98 8.04 10.44
C TYR A 21 2.47 7.99 10.31
N TRP A 22 1.95 7.34 9.26
CA TRP A 22 0.53 7.20 9.03
C TRP A 22 -0.13 6.30 10.08
N SER A 23 0.49 5.16 10.42
CA SER A 23 0.01 4.30 11.50
C SER A 23 0.05 4.98 12.87
N GLY A 24 0.99 5.91 13.06
CA GLY A 24 1.09 6.76 14.25
C GLY A 24 0.24 8.03 14.22
N ASN A 25 -0.67 8.19 13.25
CA ASN A 25 -1.49 9.39 13.03
C ASN A 25 -0.69 10.71 12.91
N LYS A 26 0.58 10.63 12.49
CA LYS A 26 1.44 11.81 12.28
C LYS A 26 1.28 12.43 10.90
N ILE A 27 0.78 11.66 9.93
CA ILE A 27 0.40 12.14 8.59
C ILE A 27 -1.01 11.69 8.25
N THR A 28 -1.65 12.37 7.31
CA THR A 28 -3.03 12.08 6.91
C THR A 28 -3.11 10.91 5.94
N ASP A 29 -4.31 10.36 5.78
CA ASP A 29 -4.63 9.36 4.75
C ASP A 29 -4.22 9.85 3.36
N LYS A 30 -4.44 11.15 3.08
CA LYS A 30 -4.07 11.77 1.82
C LYS A 30 -2.56 11.76 1.59
N ASP A 31 -1.76 12.07 2.61
CA ASP A 31 -0.29 12.10 2.50
C ASP A 31 0.26 10.71 2.20
N PHE A 32 -0.27 9.69 2.87
CA PHE A 32 0.11 8.30 2.61
C PHE A 32 -0.30 7.84 1.21
N VAL A 33 -1.55 8.11 0.80
CA VAL A 33 -2.06 7.76 -0.53
C VAL A 33 -1.28 8.46 -1.64
N ASN A 34 -0.85 9.70 -1.46
CA ASN A 34 0.02 10.40 -2.41
C ASN A 34 1.35 9.66 -2.62
N GLY A 35 1.94 9.12 -1.54
CA GLY A 35 3.13 8.28 -1.62
C GLY A 35 2.89 7.00 -2.44
N ILE A 36 1.76 6.32 -2.19
CA ILE A 36 1.35 5.14 -2.98
C ILE A 36 1.12 5.49 -4.45
N GLN A 37 0.44 6.61 -4.73
CA GLN A 37 0.21 7.10 -6.09
C GLN A 37 1.53 7.39 -6.81
N TYR A 38 2.52 7.94 -6.10
CA TYR A 38 3.86 8.12 -6.64
C TYR A 38 4.49 6.78 -7.03
N LEU A 39 4.43 5.75 -6.18
CA LEU A 39 4.97 4.43 -6.50
C LEU A 39 4.30 3.78 -7.72
N ILE A 40 3.00 3.99 -7.89
CA ILE A 40 2.26 3.51 -9.06
C ILE A 40 2.74 4.23 -10.32
N LYS A 41 2.89 5.56 -10.26
CA LYS A 41 3.44 6.36 -11.37
C LYS A 41 4.86 5.95 -11.75
N GLN A 42 5.69 5.63 -10.75
CA GLN A 42 7.04 5.11 -10.97
C GLN A 42 7.08 3.63 -11.39
N LYS A 43 5.92 2.98 -11.59
CA LYS A 43 5.79 1.55 -11.95
C LYS A 43 6.43 0.57 -10.96
N VAL A 44 6.66 1.02 -9.72
CA VAL A 44 7.12 0.18 -8.60
C VAL A 44 5.96 -0.71 -8.13
N ILE A 45 4.78 -0.11 -7.95
CA ILE A 45 3.53 -0.84 -7.73
C ILE A 45 2.79 -0.92 -9.05
N LYS A 46 2.68 -2.12 -9.61
CA LYS A 46 1.85 -2.37 -10.80
C LYS A 46 0.44 -2.67 -10.36
N ILE A 47 -0.54 -1.91 -10.83
CA ILE A 47 -1.95 -2.25 -10.62
C ILE A 47 -2.43 -2.92 -11.90
N PRO A 48 -2.91 -4.17 -11.84
CA PRO A 48 -3.51 -4.79 -13.02
C PRO A 48 -4.74 -3.98 -13.43
N ASP A 49 -4.92 -3.77 -14.74
CA ASP A 49 -6.10 -3.11 -15.32
C ASP A 49 -7.35 -3.94 -15.00
N THR A 50 -7.91 -3.70 -13.82
CA THR A 50 -9.05 -4.43 -13.28
C THR A 50 -10.11 -3.41 -12.96
N LYS A 51 -11.35 -3.67 -13.37
CA LYS A 51 -12.49 -2.80 -13.02
C LYS A 51 -12.49 -2.58 -11.51
N LYS A 52 -12.51 -1.32 -11.09
CA LYS A 52 -12.63 -0.94 -9.67
C LYS A 52 -14.01 -1.43 -9.20
N GLU A 53 -14.02 -2.48 -8.39
CA GLU A 53 -15.22 -3.08 -7.82
C GLU A 53 -15.32 -2.60 -6.38
N GLY A 54 -15.96 -1.47 -6.15
CA GLY A 54 -16.08 -0.94 -4.79
C GLY A 54 -17.00 0.25 -4.69
N THR A 55 -17.95 0.15 -3.76
CA THR A 55 -18.71 1.28 -3.22
C THR A 55 -17.70 2.26 -2.63
N THR A 56 -17.77 3.54 -3.01
CA THR A 56 -16.83 4.57 -2.60
C THR A 56 -16.85 4.74 -1.07
N SER A 57 -15.94 4.09 -0.35
CA SER A 57 -15.71 4.39 1.06
C SER A 57 -15.02 5.74 1.15
N THR A 58 -15.59 6.65 1.92
CA THR A 58 -15.07 8.02 2.08
C THR A 58 -13.82 8.08 2.97
N ALA A 59 -13.53 7.02 3.73
CA ALA A 59 -12.44 6.96 4.69
C ALA A 59 -11.69 5.62 4.64
N ILE A 60 -10.37 5.68 4.84
CA ILE A 60 -9.54 4.48 4.95
C ILE A 60 -9.70 3.89 6.36
N PRO A 61 -10.10 2.61 6.50
CA PRO A 61 -10.28 2.00 7.81
C PRO A 61 -8.98 1.91 8.62
N SER A 62 -9.08 2.03 9.94
CA SER A 62 -7.92 1.97 10.85
C SER A 62 -7.11 0.67 10.77
N TRP A 63 -7.75 -0.46 10.41
CA TRP A 63 -7.04 -1.73 10.24
C TRP A 63 -5.99 -1.64 9.12
N VAL A 64 -6.25 -0.85 8.07
CA VAL A 64 -5.29 -0.62 6.97
C VAL A 64 -4.07 0.14 7.49
N LYS A 65 -4.29 1.13 8.37
CA LYS A 65 -3.19 1.87 9.02
C LYS A 65 -2.30 0.96 9.85
N ASN A 66 -2.91 0.05 10.59
CA ASN A 66 -2.17 -0.93 11.40
C ASN A 66 -1.33 -1.85 10.51
N THR A 67 -1.87 -2.31 9.37
CA THR A 67 -1.10 -3.11 8.39
C THR A 67 0.10 -2.34 7.84
N ALA A 68 -0.06 -1.05 7.51
CA ALA A 68 1.05 -0.22 7.08
C ALA A 68 2.12 -0.04 8.19
N GLY A 69 1.69 0.09 9.45
CA GLY A 69 2.60 0.10 10.59
C GLY A 69 3.41 -1.19 10.74
N PHE A 70 2.76 -2.36 10.61
CA PHE A 70 3.45 -3.65 10.64
C PHE A 70 4.44 -3.83 9.50
N TRP A 71 4.08 -3.37 8.30
CA TRP A 71 5.01 -3.32 7.19
C TRP A 71 6.21 -2.41 7.50
N ALA A 72 5.96 -1.22 8.07
CA ALA A 72 7.02 -0.29 8.45
C ALA A 72 7.98 -0.87 9.51
N ASP A 73 7.46 -1.66 10.44
CA ASP A 73 8.24 -2.37 11.46
C ASP A 73 8.96 -3.62 10.91
N GLY A 74 8.81 -3.94 9.62
CA GLY A 74 9.43 -5.10 8.98
C GLY A 74 8.75 -6.44 9.30
N LYS A 75 7.55 -6.42 9.89
CA LYS A 75 6.74 -7.63 10.16
C LYS A 75 6.01 -8.13 8.92
N THR A 76 5.94 -7.32 7.87
CA THR A 76 5.35 -7.65 6.58
C THR A 76 6.38 -7.38 5.48
N SER A 77 6.46 -8.26 4.48
CA SER A 77 7.36 -8.07 3.34
C SER A 77 6.84 -6.97 2.41
N ASP A 78 7.74 -6.35 1.63
CA ASP A 78 7.35 -5.36 0.62
C ASP A 78 6.37 -5.96 -0.40
N SER A 79 6.58 -7.21 -0.81
CA SER A 79 5.68 -7.91 -1.74
C SER A 79 4.28 -8.13 -1.16
N ASP A 80 4.16 -8.49 0.12
CA ASP A 80 2.86 -8.71 0.75
C ASP A 80 2.12 -7.40 0.97
N PHE A 81 2.87 -6.35 1.33
CA PHE A 81 2.33 -5.00 1.43
C PHE A 81 1.81 -4.50 0.07
N VAL A 82 2.57 -4.69 -1.01
CA VAL A 82 2.12 -4.32 -2.38
C VAL A 82 0.85 -5.07 -2.77
N LYS A 83 0.76 -6.38 -2.51
CA LYS A 83 -0.47 -7.16 -2.77
C LYS A 83 -1.66 -6.62 -1.98
N GLY A 84 -1.44 -6.24 -0.72
CA GLY A 84 -2.45 -5.58 0.12
C GLY A 84 -2.93 -4.26 -0.48
N ILE A 85 -2.01 -3.40 -0.93
CA ILE A 85 -2.35 -2.12 -1.58
C ILE A 85 -3.13 -2.34 -2.88
N GLN A 86 -2.72 -3.29 -3.72
CA GLN A 86 -3.45 -3.64 -4.95
C GLN A 86 -4.88 -4.06 -4.63
N TYR A 87 -5.07 -4.91 -3.62
CA TYR A 87 -6.39 -5.31 -3.17
C TYR A 87 -7.23 -4.12 -2.69
N LEU A 88 -6.67 -3.26 -1.84
CA LEU A 88 -7.37 -2.10 -1.31
C LEU A 88 -7.84 -1.12 -2.40
N ILE A 89 -7.03 -0.94 -3.45
CA ILE A 89 -7.40 -0.12 -4.60
C ILE A 89 -8.48 -0.81 -5.44
N LYS A 90 -8.35 -2.12 -5.65
CA LYS A 90 -9.36 -2.93 -6.37
C LYS A 90 -10.72 -2.87 -5.68
N SER A 91 -10.75 -3.01 -4.35
CA SER A 91 -11.95 -2.95 -3.52
C SER A 91 -12.52 -1.54 -3.34
N GLY A 92 -11.89 -0.51 -3.93
CA GLY A 92 -12.34 0.88 -3.81
C GLY A 92 -12.14 1.51 -2.43
N ILE A 93 -11.36 0.89 -1.54
CA ILE A 93 -11.05 1.41 -0.20
C ILE A 93 -10.00 2.53 -0.30
N ILE A 94 -8.97 2.33 -1.14
CA ILE A 94 -8.00 3.38 -1.47
C ILE A 94 -8.34 3.92 -2.86
N LYS A 95 -8.50 5.24 -2.94
CA LYS A 95 -8.75 5.94 -4.20
C LYS A 95 -7.45 6.56 -4.72
N ILE A 96 -7.10 6.23 -5.95
CA ILE A 96 -5.99 6.79 -6.75
C ILE A 96 -6.51 7.39 -8.05
#